data_AF-A0AAW7VT02-F1
#
_entry.id   AF-A0AAW7VT02-F1
#
_cell.length_a   1.000
_cell.length_b   1.000
_cell.length_c   1.000
_cell.angle_alpha   90.00
_cell.angle_beta   90.00
_cell.angle_gamma   90.00
#
_symmetry.space_group_name_H-M   'P 1'
#
loop_
_entity.id
_entity.type
_entity.pdbx_description
1 polymer ?
#
loop_
_entity_poly.entity_id
_entity_poly.type
_entity_poly.pdbx_seq_one_letter_code
_entity_poly.pdbx_strand_id
1 'polypeptide(L)'
;MRQMTEDQFDEAFDVVPDPVTGDTVRPTDQGLDRTSQYLWTVVDADGDLYALSGWHYVNRVGYVITQQPWDEDTEAEWFISPDEDDPEEQL
;
A
#
# COMPACT_ATOMS: atom_id res chain seq x y z
N MET A 1 -5.27 -11.86 -9.57
CA MET A 1 -5.09 -10.79 -8.58
C MET A 1 -5.29 -11.41 -7.22
N ARG A 2 -4.23 -11.47 -6.42
CA ARG A 2 -4.23 -11.93 -5.03
C ARG A 2 -4.68 -10.78 -4.12
N GLN A 3 -5.42 -11.07 -3.06
CA GLN A 3 -5.89 -10.10 -2.06
C GLN A 3 -5.35 -10.48 -0.68
N MET A 4 -5.06 -9.49 0.17
CA MET A 4 -4.60 -9.69 1.55
C MET A 4 -4.90 -8.47 2.44
N THR A 5 -4.86 -8.66 3.76
CA THR A 5 -5.02 -7.57 4.73
C THR A 5 -3.71 -6.79 4.94
N GLU A 6 -3.77 -5.65 5.64
CA GLU A 6 -2.58 -4.86 6.00
C GLU A 6 -1.58 -5.69 6.83
N ASP A 7 -2.06 -6.41 7.85
CA ASP A 7 -1.20 -7.27 8.69
C ASP A 7 -0.50 -8.36 7.88
N GLN A 8 -1.22 -8.97 6.93
CA GLN A 8 -0.65 -9.99 6.05
C GLN A 8 0.38 -9.40 5.09
N PHE A 9 0.16 -8.18 4.65
CA PHE A 9 1.08 -7.45 3.80
C PHE A 9 2.38 -7.12 4.55
N ASP A 10 2.29 -6.59 5.77
CA ASP A 10 3.46 -6.24 6.58
C ASP A 10 4.29 -7.49 6.92
N GLU A 11 3.64 -8.59 7.31
CA GLU A 11 4.32 -9.87 7.58
C GLU A 11 5.02 -10.43 6.34
N ALA A 12 4.42 -10.27 5.15
CA ALA A 12 4.95 -10.83 3.92
C ALA A 12 6.06 -9.99 3.27
N PHE A 13 6.00 -8.66 3.39
CA PHE A 13 6.77 -7.75 2.54
C PHE A 13 7.63 -6.72 3.27
N ASP A 14 7.48 -6.54 4.59
CA ASP A 14 8.33 -5.70 5.44
C ASP A 14 8.63 -4.31 4.83
N VAL A 15 7.81 -3.32 5.20
CA VAL A 15 7.83 -2.00 4.59
C VAL A 15 9.11 -1.23 4.92
N VAL A 16 9.75 -0.67 3.89
CA VAL A 16 10.97 0.14 4.01
C VAL A 16 10.59 1.63 4.14
N PRO A 17 10.73 2.24 5.33
CA PRO A 17 10.48 3.67 5.50
C PRO A 17 11.45 4.50 4.66
N ASP A 18 11.02 5.69 4.25
CA ASP A 18 11.86 6.65 3.57
C ASP A 18 13.05 7.03 4.47
N PRO A 19 14.31 6.94 3.99
CA PRO A 19 15.49 7.18 4.82
C PRO A 19 15.67 8.66 5.21
N VAL A 20 14.96 9.59 4.56
CA VAL A 20 15.03 11.03 4.83
C VAL A 20 13.88 11.47 5.72
N THR A 21 12.63 11.08 5.41
CA THR A 21 11.45 11.54 6.16
C THR A 21 11.01 10.57 7.25
N GLY A 22 11.32 9.28 7.11
CA GLY A 22 10.83 8.21 7.98
C GLY A 22 9.43 7.71 7.63
N ASP A 23 8.76 8.31 6.63
CA ASP A 23 7.41 7.92 6.22
C ASP A 23 7.45 6.64 5.37
N THR A 24 6.45 5.77 5.54
CA THR A 24 6.31 4.55 4.74
C THR A 24 5.71 4.82 3.36
N VAL A 25 4.79 5.80 3.27
CA VAL A 25 4.18 6.23 2.01
C VAL A 25 4.91 7.43 1.45
N ARG A 26 5.45 7.27 0.25
CA ARG A 26 6.19 8.30 -0.49
C ARG A 26 5.24 9.01 -1.46
N PRO A 27 4.91 10.30 -1.25
CA PRO A 27 3.92 10.99 -2.08
C PRO A 27 4.44 11.34 -3.49
N THR A 28 5.77 11.39 -3.67
CA THR A 28 6.41 11.71 -4.95
C THR A 28 7.06 10.48 -5.56
N ASP A 29 7.11 10.44 -6.90
CA ASP A 29 7.81 9.40 -7.64
C ASP A 29 9.32 9.64 -7.84
N GLN A 30 9.87 10.71 -7.26
CA GLN A 30 11.25 11.10 -7.54
C GLN A 30 12.24 10.06 -7.03
N GLY A 31 13.03 9.49 -7.94
CA GLY A 31 14.04 8.48 -7.61
C GLY A 31 13.51 7.05 -7.46
N LEU A 32 12.23 6.81 -7.74
CA LEU A 32 11.64 5.48 -7.75
C LEU A 32 11.78 4.80 -9.12
N ASP A 33 12.01 3.49 -9.10
CA ASP A 33 12.06 2.66 -10.31
C ASP A 33 10.67 2.09 -10.62
N ARG A 34 10.12 2.47 -11.77
CA ARG A 34 8.77 2.08 -12.24
C ARG A 34 8.65 0.60 -12.59
N THR A 35 9.77 -0.09 -12.75
CA THR A 35 9.84 -1.51 -13.10
C THR A 35 10.17 -2.39 -11.90
N SER A 36 10.37 -1.79 -10.73
CA SER A 36 10.72 -2.49 -9.51
C SER A 36 9.57 -3.35 -8.99
N GLN A 37 9.86 -4.63 -8.72
CA GLN A 37 8.94 -5.54 -8.04
C GLN A 37 8.88 -5.30 -6.52
N TYR A 38 9.62 -4.33 -6.01
CA TYR A 38 9.57 -3.90 -4.61
C TYR A 38 8.68 -2.67 -4.41
N LEU A 39 8.13 -2.14 -5.50
CA LEU A 39 7.30 -0.95 -5.48
C LEU A 39 5.82 -1.33 -5.55
N TRP A 40 5.07 -0.69 -4.67
CA TRP A 40 3.62 -0.77 -4.56
C TRP A 40 3.04 0.64 -4.70
N THR A 41 1.92 0.75 -5.40
CA THR A 41 1.19 2.01 -5.49
C THR A 41 0.05 2.01 -4.49
N VAL A 42 0.02 3.00 -3.60
CA VAL A 42 -1.13 3.23 -2.72
C VAL A 42 -2.16 4.02 -3.49
N VAL A 43 -3.37 3.48 -3.59
CA VAL A 43 -4.51 4.11 -4.27
C VAL A 43 -5.66 4.34 -3.30
N ASP A 44 -6.42 5.39 -3.57
CA ASP A 44 -7.68 5.71 -2.88
C ASP A 44 -8.86 5.16 -3.69
N ALA A 45 -9.75 4.45 -3.01
CA ALA A 45 -10.98 3.90 -3.56
C ALA A 45 -12.12 4.16 -2.57
N ASP A 46 -12.89 5.23 -2.84
CA ASP A 46 -14.09 5.59 -2.06
C ASP A 46 -13.83 5.79 -0.54
N GLY A 47 -12.65 6.28 -0.17
CA GLY A 47 -12.25 6.52 1.22
C GLY A 47 -11.41 5.42 1.85
N ASP A 48 -11.28 4.28 1.18
CA ASP A 48 -10.37 3.20 1.55
C ASP A 48 -9.07 3.30 0.76
N LEU A 49 -7.97 2.89 1.38
CA LEU A 49 -6.65 2.82 0.76
C LEU A 49 -6.24 1.37 0.53
N TYR A 50 -5.70 1.13 -0.65
CA TYR A 50 -5.16 -0.17 -1.05
C TYR A 50 -3.74 -0.01 -1.60
N ALA A 51 -2.87 -0.97 -1.30
CA ALA A 51 -1.55 -1.10 -1.92
C ALA A 51 -1.63 -2.10 -3.09
N LEU A 52 -1.43 -1.61 -4.32
CA LEU A 52 -1.42 -2.40 -5.53
C LEU A 52 0.01 -2.70 -5.99
N SER A 53 0.28 -3.94 -6.37
CA SER A 53 1.58 -4.34 -6.92
C SER A 53 1.89 -3.55 -8.19
N GLY A 54 3.09 -2.98 -8.25
CA GLY A 54 3.59 -2.25 -9.41
C GLY A 54 3.17 -0.78 -9.46
N TRP A 55 3.40 -0.18 -10.63
CA TRP A 55 3.26 1.26 -10.84
C TRP A 55 1.90 1.64 -11.45
N HIS A 56 1.10 2.42 -10.71
CA HIS A 56 -0.20 2.89 -11.16
C HIS A 56 -0.29 4.42 -11.16
N TYR A 57 -0.96 4.99 -12.15
CA TYR A 57 -1.08 6.46 -12.30
C TYR A 57 -2.42 7.02 -11.81
N VAL A 58 -3.46 6.18 -11.74
CA VAL A 58 -4.83 6.59 -11.45
C VAL A 58 -5.12 6.44 -9.96
N ASN A 59 -5.83 7.41 -9.39
CA ASN A 59 -6.21 7.45 -7.96
C ASN A 59 -5.05 7.18 -6.99
N ARG A 60 -3.82 7.48 -7.42
CA ARG A 60 -2.59 7.22 -6.66
C ARG A 60 -2.39 8.29 -5.59
N VAL A 61 -2.32 7.85 -4.35
CA VAL A 61 -1.97 8.65 -3.17
C VAL A 61 -0.45 8.71 -3.00
N GLY A 62 0.24 7.60 -3.24
CA GLY A 62 1.70 7.52 -3.09
C GLY A 62 2.25 6.14 -3.43
N TYR A 63 3.47 5.87 -2.99
CA TYR A 63 4.15 4.60 -3.20
C TYR A 63 4.74 4.06 -1.91
N VAL A 64 4.73 2.74 -1.78
CA VAL A 64 5.38 2.00 -0.69
C VAL A 64 6.49 1.16 -1.30
N ILE A 65 7.62 1.07 -0.59
CA ILE A 65 8.74 0.20 -0.97
C ILE A 65 8.86 -0.92 0.07
N THR A 66 9.02 -2.15 -0.39
CA THR A 66 9.11 -3.35 0.44
C THR A 66 10.51 -3.98 0.39
N GLN A 67 10.86 -4.80 1.37
CA GLN A 67 12.13 -5.56 1.35
C GLN A 67 12.04 -6.80 0.48
N GLN A 68 10.85 -7.38 0.33
CA GLN A 68 10.58 -8.54 -0.50
C GLN A 68 9.82 -8.12 -1.76
N PRO A 69 10.17 -8.70 -2.93
CA PRO A 69 9.47 -8.39 -4.16
C PRO A 69 8.11 -9.11 -4.20
N TRP A 70 7.14 -8.55 -4.92
CA TRP A 70 5.94 -9.27 -5.32
C TRP A 70 6.20 -10.12 -6.56
N ASP A 71 5.55 -11.29 -6.63
CA ASP A 71 5.70 -12.25 -7.73
C ASP A 71 4.47 -12.34 -8.64
N GLU A 72 3.34 -11.81 -8.20
CA GLU A 72 2.06 -11.81 -8.93
C GLU A 72 1.25 -10.55 -8.63
N ASP A 73 0.29 -10.22 -9.50
CA ASP A 73 -0.62 -9.10 -9.29
C ASP A 73 -1.35 -9.24 -7.95
N THR A 74 -1.08 -8.31 -7.04
CA THR A 74 -1.52 -8.34 -5.65
C THR A 74 -2.14 -7.01 -5.25
N GLU A 75 -3.19 -7.09 -4.44
CA GLU A 75 -3.87 -5.99 -3.77
C GLU A 75 -3.85 -6.26 -2.27
N ALA A 76 -3.47 -5.26 -1.49
CA ALA A 76 -3.50 -5.33 -0.04
C ALA A 76 -4.30 -4.15 0.53
N GLU A 77 -5.08 -4.42 1.56
CA GLU A 77 -5.69 -3.38 2.39
C GLU A 77 -4.57 -2.56 3.04
N TRP A 78 -4.66 -1.23 2.98
CA TRP A 78 -3.68 -0.31 3.57
C TRP A 78 -4.29 0.60 4.64
N PHE A 79 -5.53 1.01 4.42
CA PHE A 79 -6.34 1.68 5.43
C PHE A 79 -7.79 1.50 5.01
N ILE A 80 -8.55 0.69 5.74
CA ILE A 80 -9.97 0.50 5.45
C ILE A 80 -10.73 1.34 6.46
N SER A 81 -11.55 2.26 5.95
CA SER A 81 -12.45 3.05 6.76
C SER A 81 -13.45 2.11 7.41
N PRO A 82 -13.69 2.23 8.71
CA PRO A 82 -14.65 1.38 9.37
C PRO A 82 -16.06 1.67 8.85
N ASP A 83 -16.84 0.61 8.63
CA ASP A 83 -18.24 0.74 8.26
C ASP A 83 -19.00 1.49 9.36
N GLU A 84 -19.74 2.55 9.00
CA GLU A 84 -20.55 3.33 9.95
C GLU A 84 -21.65 2.48 10.65
N ASP A 85 -21.95 1.31 10.10
CA ASP A 85 -22.91 0.32 10.63
C ASP A 85 -22.24 -0.80 11.47
N ASP A 86 -20.92 -0.79 11.67
CA ASP A 86 -20.25 -1.75 12.55
C ASP A 86 -20.44 -1.36 14.04
N PRO A 87 -21.14 -2.19 14.83
CA PRO A 87 -21.47 -1.85 16.21
C PRO A 87 -20.29 -1.99 17.19
N GLU A 88 -19.13 -2.54 16.78
CA GLU A 88 -18.02 -2.85 17.69
C GLU A 88 -17.06 -1.68 17.94
N GLU A 89 -17.10 -0.60 17.14
CA GLU A 89 -16.23 0.57 17.29
C GLU A 89 -16.84 1.76 18.06
N GLN A 90 -18.06 1.63 18.58
CA GLN A 90 -18.71 2.68 19.39
C GLN A 90 -18.41 2.57 20.91
N LEU A 91 -17.20 2.20 21.29
CA LEU A 91 -16.78 2.03 22.70
C LEU A 91 -16.14 3.29 23.31
#